data_AF-A0A517MBB9-F1
#
_entry.id   AF-A0A517MBB9-F1
#
_cell.length_a   1.000
_cell.length_b   1.000
_cell.length_c   1.000
_cell.angle_alpha   90.00
_cell.angle_beta   90.00
_cell.angle_gamma   90.00
#
_symmetry.space_group_name_H-M   'P 1'
#
loop_
_entity.id
_entity.type
_entity.pdbx_description
1 polymer ?
#
loop_
_entity_poly.entity_id
_entity_poly.type
_entity_poly.pdbx_seq_one_letter_code
_entity_poly.pdbx_strand_id
1 'polypeptide(L)'
;MTASASLSAPQSTQPISLREGEMGRAVAFATRRADDYVVQFDYVDAKGQTTRRTVSPIRFVSGDRFLALCLCREAPRQFYLQRCSNPQLIAAADVLMPIAMN
;
A
#
# COMPACT_ATOMS: atom_id res chain seq x y z
N MET A 1 30.40 -2.91 29.56
CA MET A 1 29.10 -2.21 29.67
C MET A 1 28.72 -1.76 28.27
N THR A 2 28.00 -2.60 27.52
CA THR A 2 27.54 -2.31 26.16
C THR A 2 26.15 -1.68 26.24
N ALA A 3 26.03 -0.44 25.76
CA ALA A 3 24.77 0.28 25.70
C ALA A 3 23.89 -0.30 24.59
N SER A 4 22.76 -0.92 24.96
CA SER A 4 21.68 -1.24 24.03
C SER A 4 21.05 0.07 23.56
N ALA A 5 21.23 0.41 22.29
CA ALA A 5 20.44 1.46 21.66
C ALA A 5 19.00 0.96 21.53
N SER A 6 18.10 1.56 22.32
CA SER A 6 16.67 1.41 22.16
C SER A 6 16.25 1.97 20.80
N LEU A 7 15.95 1.09 19.85
CA LEU A 7 15.25 1.44 18.61
C LEU A 7 13.83 1.87 19.01
N SER A 8 13.61 3.18 19.14
CA SER A 8 12.26 3.72 19.22
C SER A 8 11.54 3.38 17.92
N ALA A 9 10.39 2.70 18.01
CA ALA A 9 9.53 2.44 16.87
C ALA A 9 9.21 3.77 16.15
N PRO A 10 9.20 3.81 14.80
CA PRO A 10 8.76 5.01 14.10
C PRO A 10 7.35 5.37 14.57
N GLN A 11 7.14 6.65 14.84
CA GLN A 11 5.84 7.18 15.27
C GLN A 11 4.81 6.82 14.19
N SER A 12 3.84 5.97 14.55
CA SER A 12 2.72 5.57 13.69
C SER A 12 2.08 6.83 13.11
N THR A 13 2.23 7.01 11.80
CA THR A 13 1.63 8.15 11.11
C THR A 13 0.28 7.67 10.60
N GLN A 14 -0.80 8.22 11.15
CA GLN A 14 -2.18 7.87 10.78
C GLN A 14 -2.36 7.84 9.24
N PRO A 15 -3.12 6.85 8.70
CA PRO A 15 -3.38 6.77 7.26
C PRO A 15 -3.95 8.08 6.70
N ILE A 16 -3.39 8.55 5.59
CA ILE A 16 -3.92 9.72 4.89
C ILE A 16 -5.09 9.26 4.03
N SER A 17 -6.31 9.63 4.41
CA SER A 17 -7.52 9.35 3.62
C SER A 17 -7.61 10.28 2.42
N LEU A 18 -7.90 9.70 1.26
CA LEU A 18 -8.00 10.41 -0.01
C LEU A 18 -9.45 10.50 -0.47
N ARG A 19 -9.73 11.47 -1.33
CA ARG A 19 -11.08 11.71 -1.88
C ARG A 19 -11.45 10.62 -2.90
N GLU A 20 -12.73 10.51 -3.18
CA GLU A 20 -13.24 9.66 -4.25
C GLU A 20 -12.63 10.06 -5.61
N GLY A 21 -12.29 9.07 -6.43
CA GLY A 21 -11.58 9.30 -7.71
C GLY A 21 -10.07 9.51 -7.60
N GLU A 22 -9.49 9.64 -6.40
CA GLU A 22 -8.04 9.86 -6.24
C GLU A 22 -7.21 8.57 -6.28
N MET A 23 -7.83 7.40 -6.42
CA MET A 23 -7.15 6.10 -6.40
C MET A 23 -6.00 6.02 -7.41
N GLY A 24 -6.20 6.45 -8.65
CA GLY A 24 -5.14 6.44 -9.67
C GLY A 24 -3.95 7.32 -9.28
N ARG A 25 -4.21 8.49 -8.68
CA ARG A 25 -3.16 9.40 -8.19
C ARG A 25 -2.44 8.80 -6.98
N ALA A 26 -3.18 8.16 -6.07
CA ALA A 26 -2.63 7.45 -4.91
C ALA A 26 -1.66 6.35 -5.33
N VAL A 27 -2.10 5.48 -6.25
CA VAL A 27 -1.28 4.40 -6.81
C VAL A 27 -0.06 4.97 -7.52
N ALA A 28 -0.22 6.02 -8.35
CA ALA A 28 0.91 6.65 -9.04
C ALA A 28 1.92 7.27 -8.07
N PHE A 29 1.45 7.91 -6.99
CA PHE A 29 2.29 8.48 -5.96
C PHE A 29 3.06 7.40 -5.21
N ALA A 30 2.38 6.37 -4.69
CA ALA A 30 2.99 5.27 -3.97
C ALA A 30 3.94 4.43 -4.86
N THR A 31 3.64 4.26 -6.15
CA THR A 31 4.57 3.58 -7.09
C THR A 31 5.92 4.31 -7.19
N ARG A 32 5.92 5.65 -7.19
CA ARG A 32 7.16 6.46 -7.24
C ARG A 32 7.88 6.53 -5.90
N ARG A 33 7.24 6.12 -4.81
CA ARG A 33 7.73 6.19 -3.43
C ARG A 33 7.45 4.89 -2.71
N ALA A 34 7.72 3.76 -3.37
CA ALA A 34 7.30 2.44 -2.90
C ALA A 34 7.96 2.03 -1.58
N ASP A 35 9.12 2.61 -1.27
CA ASP A 35 9.83 2.44 0.00
C ASP A 35 9.19 3.23 1.16
N ASP A 36 8.45 4.30 0.84
CA ASP A 36 7.84 5.19 1.83
C ASP A 36 6.36 4.87 2.06
N TYR A 37 5.63 4.44 1.02
CA TYR A 37 4.18 4.34 1.04
C TYR A 37 3.63 3.05 0.43
N VAL A 38 2.62 2.51 1.09
CA VAL A 38 1.69 1.53 0.53
C VAL A 38 0.31 2.17 0.36
N VAL A 39 -0.57 1.52 -0.41
CA VAL A 39 -1.97 1.94 -0.57
C VAL A 39 -2.88 0.94 0.11
N GLN A 40 -3.81 1.43 0.93
CA GLN A 40 -4.91 0.64 1.46
C GLN A 40 -6.24 1.10 0.85
N PHE A 41 -7.11 0.16 0.48
CA PHE A 41 -8.40 0.45 -0.14
C PHE A 41 -9.38 -0.70 0.05
N ASP A 42 -10.66 -0.45 -0.20
CA ASP A 42 -11.68 -1.48 -0.32
C ASP A 42 -11.70 -1.97 -1.78
N TYR A 43 -11.72 -3.29 -1.96
CA TYR A 43 -11.71 -3.93 -3.27
C TYR A 43 -12.88 -4.90 -3.42
N VAL A 44 -13.68 -4.71 -4.46
CA VAL A 44 -14.74 -5.64 -4.86
C VAL A 44 -14.15 -6.68 -5.82
N ASP A 45 -14.17 -7.95 -5.42
CA ASP A 45 -13.68 -9.03 -6.29
C ASP A 45 -14.69 -9.42 -7.39
N ALA A 46 -14.32 -10.39 -8.23
CA ALA A 46 -15.19 -10.83 -9.32
C ALA A 46 -16.48 -11.52 -8.86
N LYS A 47 -16.56 -11.93 -7.59
CA LYS A 47 -17.75 -12.53 -6.97
C LYS A 47 -18.60 -11.47 -6.24
N GLY A 48 -18.23 -10.19 -6.33
CA GLY A 48 -18.91 -9.10 -5.64
C GLY A 48 -18.53 -8.95 -4.17
N GLN A 49 -17.53 -9.68 -3.67
CA GLN A 49 -17.11 -9.56 -2.27
C GLN A 49 -16.17 -8.39 -2.07
N THR A 50 -16.53 -7.48 -1.15
CA THR A 50 -15.70 -6.36 -0.74
C THR A 50 -14.70 -6.80 0.32
N THR A 51 -13.43 -6.45 0.13
CA THR A 51 -12.34 -6.75 1.06
C THR A 51 -11.40 -5.58 1.20
N ARG A 52 -10.93 -5.29 2.43
CA ARG A 52 -9.86 -4.31 2.67
C ARG A 52 -8.52 -4.89 2.21
N ARG A 53 -7.78 -4.17 1.37
CA ARG A 53 -6.48 -4.60 0.83
C ARG A 53 -5.43 -3.56 1.16
N THR A 54 -4.28 -4.01 1.67
CA THR A 54 -3.05 -3.21 1.74
C THR A 54 -2.09 -3.76 0.70
N VAL A 55 -1.58 -2.89 -0.19
CA VAL A 55 -0.72 -3.31 -1.30
C VAL A 55 0.46 -2.35 -1.48
N SER A 56 1.62 -2.88 -1.85
CA SER A 56 2.74 -2.10 -2.36
C SER A 56 2.66 -2.07 -3.90
N PRO A 57 2.33 -0.92 -4.52
CA PRO A 57 2.21 -0.83 -5.98
C PRO A 57 3.55 -1.03 -6.69
N ILE A 58 3.54 -1.77 -7.79
CA ILE A 58 4.74 -2.05 -8.61
C ILE A 58 4.73 -1.19 -9.87
N ARG A 59 3.62 -1.22 -10.64
CA ARG A 59 3.45 -0.42 -11.87
C ARG A 59 2.00 -0.42 -12.35
N PHE A 60 1.66 0.53 -13.22
CA PHE A 60 0.47 0.39 -14.06
C PHE A 60 0.68 -0.68 -15.13
N VAL A 61 -0.37 -1.44 -15.41
CA VAL A 61 -0.42 -2.42 -16.52
C VAL A 61 -1.15 -1.83 -17.71
N SER A 62 -2.20 -1.04 -17.45
CA SER A 62 -2.98 -0.25 -18.41
C SER A 62 -3.61 0.95 -17.68
N GLY A 63 -4.34 1.81 -18.38
CA GLY A 63 -4.97 3.00 -17.77
C GLY A 63 -6.01 2.68 -16.69
N ASP A 64 -6.53 1.46 -16.65
CA ASP A 64 -7.57 0.98 -15.74
C ASP A 64 -7.06 -0.06 -14.72
N ARG A 65 -5.79 -0.49 -14.81
CA ARG A 65 -5.24 -1.57 -13.98
C ARG A 65 -3.82 -1.32 -13.54
N PHE A 66 -3.49 -1.81 -12.35
CA PHE A 66 -2.14 -1.80 -11.82
C PHE A 66 -1.75 -3.15 -11.23
N LEU A 67 -0.46 -3.44 -11.25
CA LEU A 67 0.17 -4.59 -10.59
C LEU A 67 0.72 -4.13 -9.25
N ALA A 68 0.44 -4.88 -8.19
CA ALA A 68 0.93 -4.60 -6.84
C ALA A 68 1.23 -5.89 -6.08
N LEU A 69 2.17 -5.85 -5.14
CA LEU A 69 2.32 -6.89 -4.14
C LEU A 69 1.17 -6.76 -3.14
N CYS A 70 0.29 -7.75 -3.09
CA CYS A 70 -0.79 -7.78 -2.12
C CYS A 70 -0.29 -8.37 -0.80
N LEU A 71 -0.18 -7.53 0.23
CA LEU A 71 0.40 -7.96 1.52
C LEU A 71 -0.48 -9.02 2.21
N CYS A 72 -1.80 -8.93 2.04
CA CYS A 72 -2.74 -9.92 2.58
C CYS A 72 -2.64 -11.31 1.91
N ARG A 73 -1.99 -11.41 0.75
CA ARG A 73 -1.90 -12.64 -0.05
C ARG A 73 -0.46 -13.04 -0.35
N GLU A 74 0.50 -12.24 0.11
CA GLU A 74 1.93 -12.45 -0.07
C GLU A 74 2.33 -12.73 -1.53
N ALA A 75 1.63 -12.09 -2.48
CA ALA A 75 1.80 -12.37 -3.91
C ALA A 75 1.49 -11.15 -4.78
N PRO A 76 2.18 -10.99 -5.93
CA PRO A 76 1.81 -10.00 -6.94
C PRO A 76 0.41 -10.28 -7.50
N ARG A 77 -0.42 -9.24 -7.57
CA ARG A 77 -1.79 -9.30 -8.12
C ARG A 77 -2.10 -8.06 -8.93
N GLN A 78 -2.92 -8.23 -9.97
CA GLN A 78 -3.48 -7.11 -10.71
C GLN A 78 -4.81 -6.67 -10.09
N PHE A 79 -5.01 -5.36 -10.03
CA PHE A 79 -6.22 -4.74 -9.51
C PHE A 79 -6.80 -3.80 -10.56
N TYR A 80 -8.13 -3.80 -10.68
CA TYR A 80 -8.88 -2.86 -11.53
C TYR A 80 -9.23 -1.62 -10.71
N LEU A 81 -8.88 -0.44 -11.21
CA LEU A 81 -9.12 0.84 -10.52
C LEU A 81 -10.60 1.07 -10.22
N GLN A 82 -11.49 0.70 -11.15
CA GLN A 82 -12.95 0.85 -10.98
C GLN A 82 -13.54 -0.01 -9.86
N ARG A 83 -12.79 -1.00 -9.36
CA ARG A 83 -13.22 -1.87 -8.25
C ARG A 83 -12.62 -1.45 -6.92
N CYS A 84 -11.85 -0.36 -6.89
CA CYS A 84 -11.22 0.19 -5.71
C CYS A 84 -12.03 1.39 -5.18
N SER A 85 -12.21 1.46 -3.87
CA SER A 85 -12.81 2.61 -3.18
C SER A 85 -12.12 2.90 -1.86
N ASN A 86 -12.40 4.07 -1.28
CA ASN A 86 -11.86 4.54 0.01
C ASN A 86 -10.32 4.43 0.14
N PRO A 87 -9.55 4.98 -0.81
CA PRO A 87 -8.10 4.87 -0.79
C PRO A 87 -7.47 5.65 0.38
N GLN A 88 -6.45 5.04 0.97
CA GLN A 88 -5.60 5.62 1.98
C GLN A 88 -4.12 5.36 1.65
N LEU A 89 -3.27 6.35 1.93
CA LEU A 89 -1.82 6.15 1.96
C LEU A 89 -1.40 5.79 3.38
N ILE A 90 -0.62 4.73 3.50
CA ILE A 90 -0.05 4.26 4.78
C ILE A 90 1.46 4.29 4.62
N ALA A 91 2.18 4.68 5.67
CA ALA A 91 3.63 4.57 5.69
C ALA A 91 4.03 3.10 5.53
N ALA A 92 4.94 2.82 4.58
CA ALA A 92 5.39 1.45 4.32
C ALA A 92 6.03 0.82 5.57
N ALA A 93 6.74 1.61 6.37
CA ALA A 93 7.36 1.18 7.62
C ALA A 93 6.36 0.66 8.67
N ASP A 94 5.07 0.99 8.57
CA ASP A 94 4.04 0.52 9.51
C ASP A 94 3.52 -0.89 9.16
N VAL A 95 3.79 -1.39 7.95
CA VAL A 95 3.22 -2.67 7.46
C VAL A 95 4.21 -3.59 6.75
N LEU A 96 5.38 -3.08 6.37
CA LEU A 96 6.49 -3.85 5.81
C LEU A 96 7.60 -3.96 6.84
N MET A 97 8.26 -5.11 6.88
CA MET A 97 9.47 -5.24 7.68
C MET A 97 10.66 -4.67 6.91
N PRO A 98 11.35 -3.64 7.46
CA PRO A 98 12.58 -3.14 6.85
C PRO A 98 13.67 -4.20 6.94
N ILE A 99 14.49 -4.30 5.89
CA ILE A 99 15.72 -5.09 5.92
C ILE A 99 16.85 -4.13 6.31
N ALA A 100 17.59 -4.47 7.36
CA ALA A 100 18.81 -3.75 7.71
C ALA A 100 19.84 -3.96 6.59
N MET A 101 20.12 -2.89 5.84
CA MET A 101 21.21 -2.85 4.88
C MET A 101 22.49 -2.45 5.63
N ASN A 102 23.48 -3.32 5.60
CA ASN A 102 24.79 -3.19 6.22
C ASN A 102 25.88 -2.79 5.22
#